data_AF-A0A2Z6NUB1-F1
#
_entry.id   AF-A0A2Z6NUB1-F1
#
_cell.length_a   1.000
_cell.length_b   1.000
_cell.length_c   1.000
_cell.angle_alpha   90.00
_cell.angle_beta   90.00
_cell.angle_gamma   90.00
#
_symmetry.space_group_name_H-M   'P 1'
#
loop_
_entity.id
_entity.type
_entity.pdbx_description
1 polymer ?
#
loop_
_entity_poly.entity_id
_entity_poly.type
_entity_poly.pdbx_seq_one_letter_code
_entity_poly.pdbx_strand_id
1 'polypeptide(L)'
;MNKACLLKLGWKLDNSIEEYWCSVLSGKYDGRWESVNGGGRASDSSLWRALNELKPILDKHSCWSVGDGRDINAWNDVWIEEGLCLQDQFYIPQHLNDMKVADLVTDDGQWNWSLLGSWIPSNLCQKIAAIYPPHMDNGRDERIGAGGSKNDFSIAVMYNTMCGFREEDVDPIWRRIWKIKVLERVRTFIWMVKHTRLLTNSLKSVMGLCHAMCSYCGDVEETTLHAMRDCPVAKDMLLQLILNECRGLFFMGELDAWIEYNLQNQNKELHDEEFVRPMRPVLHVLKLLKDYAQAMQNHVNGDIRGSIVALIGWVPPKENFVKLNTDGASKNNQVAGCGGVVRGTQSEWVGGFAMCVGRSRALVAEAWGVLEGLQYVWRAHNAGVGMLMKHIWELLDREWEVEV
;
A
#
# COMPACT_ATOMS: atom_id res chain seq x y z
N MET A 1 -8.80 -2.56 3.15
CA MET A 1 -8.34 -3.00 1.82
C MET A 1 -8.58 -1.84 0.86
N ASN A 2 -7.60 -1.45 0.05
CA ASN A 2 -7.75 -0.29 -0.82
C ASN A 2 -8.73 -0.62 -1.97
N LYS A 3 -9.91 0.02 -1.99
CA LYS A 3 -10.95 -0.19 -3.01
C LYS A 3 -10.42 0.05 -4.43
N ALA A 4 -9.48 0.99 -4.61
CA ALA A 4 -8.86 1.27 -5.90
C ALA A 4 -8.04 0.07 -6.43
N CYS A 5 -7.42 -0.73 -5.56
CA CYS A 5 -6.73 -1.95 -5.98
C CYS A 5 -7.72 -3.03 -6.46
N LEU A 6 -8.87 -3.15 -5.81
CA LEU A 6 -9.93 -4.08 -6.22
C LEU A 6 -10.56 -3.65 -7.55
N LEU A 7 -10.76 -2.34 -7.76
CA LEU A 7 -11.21 -1.80 -9.03
C LEU A 7 -10.24 -2.13 -10.17
N LYS A 8 -8.92 -2.11 -9.93
CA LYS A 8 -7.95 -2.58 -10.93
C LYS A 8 -8.14 -4.06 -11.28
N LEU A 9 -8.49 -4.91 -10.33
CA LEU A 9 -8.82 -6.30 -10.63
C LEU A 9 -10.12 -6.39 -11.44
N GLY A 10 -11.17 -5.66 -11.06
CA GLY A 10 -12.40 -5.57 -11.85
C GLY A 10 -12.13 -5.11 -13.28
N TRP A 11 -11.26 -4.12 -13.46
CA TRP A 11 -10.83 -3.63 -14.78
C TRP A 11 -10.17 -4.71 -15.64
N LYS A 12 -9.29 -5.53 -15.05
CA LYS A 12 -8.66 -6.65 -15.76
C LYS A 12 -9.67 -7.71 -16.18
N LEU A 13 -10.68 -7.92 -15.34
CA LEU A 13 -11.78 -8.86 -15.61
C LEU A 13 -12.67 -8.34 -16.75
N ASP A 14 -13.00 -7.04 -16.77
CA ASP A 14 -13.75 -6.37 -17.85
C ASP A 14 -13.02 -6.45 -19.20
N ASN A 15 -11.72 -6.16 -19.23
CA ASN A 15 -10.95 -6.13 -20.49
C ASN A 15 -10.48 -7.51 -20.95
N SER A 16 -10.94 -8.60 -20.31
CA SER A 16 -10.55 -9.98 -20.64
C SER A 16 -9.05 -10.13 -20.86
N ILE A 17 -8.23 -9.49 -20.01
CA ILE A 17 -6.78 -9.70 -20.05
C ILE A 17 -6.59 -11.21 -19.85
N GLU A 18 -5.80 -11.85 -20.73
CA GLU A 18 -5.54 -13.31 -20.78
C GLU A 18 -4.77 -13.83 -19.54
N GLU A 19 -5.12 -13.37 -18.34
CA GLU A 19 -4.64 -13.87 -17.08
C GLU A 19 -5.52 -15.03 -16.64
N TYR A 20 -4.88 -16.14 -16.26
CA TYR A 20 -5.56 -17.39 -15.90
C TYR A 20 -6.65 -17.22 -14.82
N TRP A 21 -6.46 -16.32 -13.86
CA TRP A 21 -7.45 -16.07 -12.80
C TRP A 21 -8.74 -15.44 -13.32
N CYS A 22 -8.68 -14.63 -14.40
CA CYS A 22 -9.87 -14.09 -15.07
C CYS A 22 -10.69 -15.23 -15.65
N SER A 23 -10.06 -16.16 -16.38
CA SER A 23 -10.72 -17.34 -16.97
C SER A 23 -11.35 -18.24 -15.90
N VAL A 24 -10.66 -18.46 -14.78
CA VAL A 24 -11.19 -19.24 -13.65
C VAL A 24 -12.41 -18.56 -13.03
N LEU A 25 -12.38 -17.24 -12.81
CA LEU A 25 -13.52 -16.52 -12.25
C LEU A 25 -14.72 -16.49 -13.21
N SER A 26 -14.48 -16.18 -14.47
CA SER A 26 -15.52 -16.14 -15.51
C SER A 26 -16.18 -17.51 -15.68
N GLY A 27 -15.39 -18.58 -15.69
CA GLY A 27 -15.91 -19.95 -15.75
C GLY A 27 -16.65 -20.38 -14.48
N LYS A 28 -16.15 -20.02 -13.28
CA LYS A 28 -16.79 -20.38 -12.01
C LYS A 28 -18.17 -19.72 -11.83
N TYR A 29 -18.32 -18.51 -12.35
CA TYR A 29 -19.52 -17.70 -12.13
C TYR A 29 -20.36 -17.53 -13.39
N ASP A 30 -20.18 -18.39 -14.39
CA ASP A 30 -20.99 -18.48 -15.61
C ASP A 30 -21.16 -17.15 -16.34
N GLY A 31 -20.10 -16.33 -16.42
CA GLY A 31 -20.15 -15.04 -17.12
C GLY A 31 -21.07 -13.99 -16.46
N ARG A 32 -21.51 -14.19 -15.20
CA ARG A 32 -22.36 -13.24 -14.46
C ARG A 32 -21.75 -11.85 -14.24
N TRP A 33 -20.49 -11.66 -14.64
CA TRP A 33 -19.79 -10.39 -14.56
C TRP A 33 -20.45 -9.27 -15.38
N GLU A 34 -20.94 -9.58 -16.58
CA GLU A 34 -21.58 -8.61 -17.49
C GLU A 34 -23.08 -8.45 -17.24
N SER A 35 -23.67 -9.28 -16.37
CA SER A 35 -25.09 -9.22 -16.12
C SER A 35 -25.41 -8.02 -15.21
N VAL A 36 -26.23 -7.09 -15.71
CA VAL A 36 -26.80 -5.96 -14.95
C VAL A 36 -27.54 -6.44 -13.68
N ASN A 37 -28.04 -7.68 -13.68
CA ASN A 37 -28.71 -8.34 -12.56
C ASN A 37 -27.84 -9.39 -11.83
N GLY A 38 -26.54 -9.43 -12.13
CA GLY A 38 -25.55 -10.39 -11.61
C GLY A 38 -25.13 -10.18 -10.16
N GLY A 39 -26.01 -9.61 -9.32
CA GLY A 39 -25.73 -9.33 -7.91
C GLY A 39 -25.14 -10.54 -7.19
N GLY A 40 -24.10 -10.30 -6.39
CA GLY A 40 -23.39 -11.34 -5.66
C GLY A 40 -24.33 -12.17 -4.78
N ARG A 41 -24.31 -13.49 -4.94
CA ARG A 41 -25.04 -14.43 -4.08
C ARG A 41 -24.32 -14.58 -2.74
N ALA A 42 -25.06 -14.93 -1.69
CA ALA A 42 -24.47 -15.18 -0.37
C ALA A 42 -23.42 -16.32 -0.38
N SER A 43 -23.54 -17.24 -1.33
CA SER A 43 -22.60 -18.34 -1.57
C SER A 43 -21.34 -17.95 -2.37
N ASP A 44 -21.29 -16.74 -2.93
CA ASP A 44 -20.17 -16.32 -3.77
C ASP A 44 -18.93 -15.96 -2.92
N SER A 45 -17.74 -16.11 -3.52
CA SER A 45 -16.48 -15.80 -2.83
C SER A 45 -16.42 -14.33 -2.38
N SER A 46 -15.68 -14.06 -1.31
CA SER A 46 -15.47 -12.70 -0.78
C SER A 46 -14.95 -11.73 -1.84
N LEU A 47 -13.99 -12.17 -2.67
CA LEU A 47 -13.47 -11.38 -3.78
C LEU A 47 -14.56 -11.06 -4.80
N TRP A 48 -15.34 -12.05 -5.24
CA TRP A 48 -16.39 -11.84 -6.23
C TRP A 48 -17.45 -10.85 -5.75
N ARG A 49 -17.88 -10.97 -4.49
CA ARG A 49 -18.82 -10.04 -3.88
C ARG A 49 -18.26 -8.61 -3.84
N ALA A 50 -17.00 -8.46 -3.45
CA ALA A 50 -16.34 -7.15 -3.42
C ALA A 50 -16.18 -6.54 -4.82
N LEU A 51 -15.90 -7.34 -5.85
CA LEU A 51 -15.82 -6.86 -7.23
C LEU A 51 -17.19 -6.41 -7.75
N ASN A 52 -18.25 -7.16 -7.49
CA ASN A 52 -19.61 -6.78 -7.88
C ASN A 52 -20.10 -5.51 -7.15
N GLU A 53 -19.78 -5.36 -5.87
CA GLU A 53 -20.09 -4.13 -5.12
C GLU A 53 -19.38 -2.90 -5.71
N LEU A 54 -18.18 -3.08 -6.24
CA LEU A 54 -17.37 -2.00 -6.81
C LEU A 54 -17.60 -1.78 -8.31
N LYS A 55 -18.27 -2.70 -9.02
CA LYS A 55 -18.52 -2.63 -10.46
C LYS A 55 -19.20 -1.33 -10.91
N PRO A 56 -20.24 -0.81 -10.22
CA PRO A 56 -20.84 0.48 -10.60
C PRO A 56 -19.86 1.66 -10.52
N ILE A 57 -18.90 1.62 -9.59
CA ILE A 57 -17.86 2.66 -9.47
C ILE A 57 -16.87 2.53 -10.62
N LEU A 58 -16.50 1.29 -10.98
CA LEU A 58 -15.63 1.03 -12.12
C LEU A 58 -16.25 1.56 -13.42
N ASP A 59 -17.53 1.25 -13.63
CA ASP A 59 -18.28 1.64 -14.83
C ASP A 59 -18.41 3.16 -14.94
N LYS A 60 -18.72 3.83 -13.84
CA LYS A 60 -18.80 5.30 -13.76
C LYS A 60 -17.48 6.00 -14.13
N HIS A 61 -16.35 5.39 -13.79
CA HIS A 61 -15.00 5.94 -13.99
C HIS A 61 -14.25 5.25 -15.14
N SER A 62 -15.02 4.69 -16.07
CA SER A 62 -14.51 4.16 -17.32
C SER A 62 -15.28 4.82 -18.46
N CYS A 63 -14.61 5.04 -19.58
CA CYS A 63 -15.24 5.47 -20.81
C CYS A 63 -14.78 4.60 -21.98
N TRP A 64 -15.58 4.56 -23.03
CA TRP A 64 -15.23 3.92 -24.28
C TRP A 64 -14.61 4.92 -25.23
N SER A 65 -13.53 4.49 -25.88
CA SER A 65 -13.00 5.08 -27.09
C SER A 65 -13.66 4.42 -28.29
N VAL A 66 -14.34 5.23 -29.11
CA VAL A 66 -15.03 4.75 -30.31
C VAL A 66 -14.02 4.35 -31.38
N GLY A 67 -14.10 3.10 -31.83
CA GLY A 67 -13.38 2.56 -32.98
C GLY A 67 -14.36 2.27 -34.12
N ASP A 68 -14.83 1.03 -34.20
CA ASP A 68 -15.85 0.56 -35.15
C ASP A 68 -17.28 0.75 -34.64
N GLY A 69 -17.45 1.10 -33.36
CA GLY A 69 -18.72 1.42 -32.71
C GLY A 69 -19.63 0.22 -32.45
N ARG A 70 -19.16 -1.03 -32.63
CA ARG A 70 -19.99 -2.24 -32.58
C ARG A 70 -20.13 -2.83 -31.18
N ASP A 71 -19.15 -2.62 -30.30
CA ASP A 71 -19.19 -3.13 -28.95
C ASP A 71 -19.95 -2.16 -28.02
N ILE A 72 -19.96 -0.86 -28.34
CA ILE A 72 -20.53 0.20 -27.49
C ILE A 72 -22.04 0.36 -27.70
N ASN A 73 -22.85 0.22 -26.64
CA ASN A 73 -24.26 0.62 -26.64
C ASN A 73 -24.37 2.15 -26.66
N ALA A 74 -25.10 2.69 -27.64
CA ALA A 74 -25.21 4.14 -27.87
C ALA A 74 -25.69 4.91 -26.64
N TRP A 75 -26.51 4.29 -25.79
CA TRP A 75 -27.25 4.99 -24.72
C TRP A 75 -26.81 4.60 -23.31
N ASN A 76 -26.48 3.33 -23.09
CA ASN A 76 -26.12 2.78 -21.78
C ASN A 76 -24.63 2.93 -21.46
N ASP A 77 -23.77 2.98 -22.48
CA ASP A 77 -22.34 3.09 -22.29
C ASP A 77 -21.87 4.56 -22.27
N VAL A 78 -20.80 4.82 -21.51
CA VAL A 78 -20.16 6.14 -21.42
C VAL A 78 -19.09 6.23 -22.51
N TRP A 79 -19.37 6.94 -23.61
CA TRP A 79 -18.43 7.06 -24.75
C TRP A 79 -18.24 8.50 -25.25
N ILE A 80 -19.01 9.46 -24.72
CA ILE A 80 -18.93 10.87 -25.11
C ILE A 80 -17.97 11.65 -24.20
N GLU A 81 -18.14 11.50 -22.89
CA GLU A 81 -17.34 12.17 -21.86
C GLU A 81 -17.37 11.32 -20.59
N GLU A 82 -16.30 11.33 -19.80
CA GLU A 82 -16.24 10.61 -18.52
C GLU A 82 -17.42 11.01 -17.62
N GLY A 83 -18.15 10.02 -17.10
CA GLY A 83 -19.31 10.22 -16.23
C GLY A 83 -20.59 10.67 -16.95
N LEU A 84 -20.61 10.75 -18.29
CA LEU A 84 -21.79 11.11 -19.07
C LEU A 84 -22.40 9.89 -19.77
N CYS A 85 -23.45 9.31 -19.17
CA CYS A 85 -24.31 8.29 -19.78
C CYS A 85 -25.59 8.95 -20.33
N LEU A 86 -25.94 8.73 -21.60
CA LEU A 86 -27.10 9.39 -22.21
C LEU A 86 -28.43 8.91 -21.61
N GLN A 87 -28.53 7.63 -21.25
CA GLN A 87 -29.73 7.06 -20.66
C GLN A 87 -30.06 7.62 -19.27
N ASP A 88 -29.05 8.11 -18.53
CA ASP A 88 -29.25 8.78 -17.24
C ASP A 88 -29.74 10.23 -17.40
N GLN A 89 -29.54 10.83 -18.58
CA GLN A 89 -29.85 12.24 -18.85
C GLN A 89 -31.19 12.42 -19.57
N PHE A 90 -31.61 11.43 -20.36
CA PHE A 90 -32.78 11.54 -21.24
C PHE A 90 -33.63 10.28 -21.27
N TYR A 91 -34.91 10.46 -21.59
CA TYR A 91 -35.78 9.35 -21.94
C TYR A 91 -35.52 8.93 -23.38
N ILE A 92 -34.90 7.77 -23.57
CA ILE A 92 -34.61 7.22 -24.90
C ILE A 92 -35.90 6.68 -25.53
N PRO A 93 -36.29 7.11 -26.74
CA PRO A 93 -37.43 6.56 -27.44
C PRO A 93 -37.30 5.05 -27.66
N GLN A 94 -38.38 4.30 -27.44
CA GLN A 94 -38.36 2.83 -27.47
C GLN A 94 -37.89 2.23 -28.81
N HIS A 95 -38.08 2.95 -29.92
CA HIS A 95 -37.62 2.52 -31.25
C HIS A 95 -36.10 2.66 -31.45
N LEU A 96 -35.41 3.36 -30.55
CA LEU A 96 -33.96 3.53 -30.54
C LEU A 96 -33.27 2.61 -29.52
N ASN A 97 -34.02 1.79 -28.78
CA ASN A 97 -33.42 0.88 -27.81
C ASN A 97 -32.38 -0.05 -28.47
N ASP A 98 -31.34 -0.37 -27.71
CA ASP A 98 -30.28 -1.31 -28.07
C ASP A 98 -29.43 -0.95 -29.30
N MET A 99 -29.55 0.27 -29.83
CA MET A 99 -28.65 0.77 -30.86
C MET A 99 -27.20 0.80 -30.37
N LYS A 100 -26.29 0.46 -31.28
CA LYS A 100 -24.84 0.62 -31.12
C LYS A 100 -24.39 1.98 -31.62
N VAL A 101 -23.20 2.42 -31.22
CA VAL A 101 -22.63 3.68 -31.75
C VAL A 101 -22.46 3.61 -33.27
N ALA A 102 -22.15 2.43 -33.80
CA ALA A 102 -22.12 2.15 -35.24
C ALA A 102 -23.46 2.37 -35.96
N ASP A 103 -24.59 2.33 -35.26
CA ASP A 103 -25.92 2.56 -35.85
C ASP A 103 -26.29 4.05 -35.92
N LEU A 104 -25.46 4.92 -35.33
CA LEU A 104 -25.67 6.37 -35.31
C LEU A 104 -25.02 7.09 -36.50
N VAL A 105 -24.42 6.36 -37.43
CA VAL A 105 -23.85 6.90 -38.67
C VAL A 105 -24.72 6.59 -39.88
N THR A 106 -24.62 7.44 -40.89
CA THR A 106 -25.22 7.25 -42.20
C THR A 106 -24.35 6.36 -43.09
N ASP A 107 -24.88 5.88 -44.21
CA ASP A 107 -24.17 4.98 -45.13
C ASP A 107 -22.88 5.58 -45.72
N ASP A 108 -22.74 6.91 -45.73
CA ASP A 108 -21.53 7.66 -46.12
C ASP A 108 -20.50 7.80 -44.97
N GLY A 109 -20.73 7.16 -43.82
CA GLY A 109 -19.82 7.13 -42.68
C GLY A 109 -19.79 8.44 -41.89
N GLN A 110 -20.83 9.26 -41.99
CA GLN A 110 -20.97 10.51 -41.21
C GLN A 110 -21.97 10.32 -40.07
N TRP A 111 -21.89 11.16 -39.03
CA TRP A 111 -22.91 11.15 -37.98
C TRP A 111 -24.30 11.46 -38.55
N ASN A 112 -25.30 10.67 -38.16
CA ASN A 112 -26.69 10.87 -38.57
C ASN A 112 -27.34 12.01 -37.78
N TRP A 113 -27.07 13.25 -38.18
CA TRP A 113 -27.60 14.44 -37.51
C TRP A 113 -29.13 14.58 -37.58
N SER A 114 -29.76 13.99 -38.59
CA SER A 114 -31.23 13.93 -38.70
C SER A 114 -31.83 13.11 -37.56
N LEU A 115 -31.16 12.03 -37.16
CA LEU A 115 -31.53 11.22 -36.00
C LEU A 115 -31.21 11.94 -34.68
N LEU A 116 -29.95 12.34 -34.51
CA LEU A 116 -29.44 12.89 -33.24
C LEU A 116 -30.05 14.28 -32.92
N GLY A 117 -30.13 15.17 -33.90
CA GLY A 117 -30.57 16.55 -33.70
C GLY A 117 -32.06 16.72 -33.42
N SER A 118 -32.86 15.66 -33.56
CA SER A 118 -34.31 15.71 -33.34
C SER A 118 -34.71 15.71 -31.85
N TRP A 119 -33.83 15.23 -30.96
CA TRP A 119 -34.11 15.14 -29.52
C TRP A 119 -32.89 15.37 -28.60
N ILE A 120 -31.65 15.35 -29.12
CA ILE A 120 -30.45 15.61 -28.32
C ILE A 120 -30.15 17.13 -28.28
N PRO A 121 -29.88 17.72 -27.09
CA PRO A 121 -29.46 19.11 -26.96
C PRO A 121 -28.18 19.46 -27.74
N SER A 122 -28.11 20.69 -28.25
CA SER A 122 -27.02 21.16 -29.12
C SER A 122 -25.62 21.04 -28.49
N ASN A 123 -25.50 21.21 -27.18
CA ASN A 123 -24.24 21.06 -26.45
C ASN A 123 -23.70 19.61 -26.49
N LEU A 124 -24.57 18.60 -26.51
CA LEU A 124 -24.15 17.21 -26.63
C LEU A 124 -23.86 16.83 -28.08
N CYS A 125 -24.65 17.35 -29.03
CA CYS A 125 -24.34 17.20 -30.45
C CYS A 125 -22.94 17.74 -30.79
N GLN A 126 -22.53 18.87 -30.19
CA GLN A 126 -21.19 19.43 -30.35
C GLN A 126 -20.10 18.50 -29.78
N LYS A 127 -20.34 17.84 -28.65
CA LYS A 127 -19.41 16.85 -28.09
C LYS A 127 -19.29 15.62 -28.98
N ILE A 128 -20.41 15.10 -29.48
CA ILE A 128 -20.43 13.98 -30.44
C ILE A 128 -19.70 14.36 -31.73
N ALA A 129 -19.89 15.59 -32.23
CA ALA A 129 -19.20 16.08 -33.43
C ALA A 129 -17.67 16.15 -33.29
N ALA A 130 -17.15 16.22 -32.06
CA ALA A 130 -15.72 16.17 -31.79
C ALA A 130 -15.14 14.74 -31.79
N ILE A 131 -16.00 13.71 -31.80
CA ILE A 131 -15.64 12.31 -31.90
C ILE A 131 -15.69 11.91 -33.37
N TYR A 132 -14.65 11.23 -33.85
CA TYR A 132 -14.63 10.72 -35.21
C TYR A 132 -15.75 9.66 -35.38
N PRO A 133 -16.54 9.70 -36.46
CA PRO A 133 -17.58 8.69 -36.70
C PRO A 133 -16.99 7.27 -36.67
N PRO A 134 -17.71 6.28 -36.10
CA PRO A 134 -17.27 4.90 -36.08
C PRO A 134 -16.99 4.38 -37.50
N HIS A 135 -15.85 3.73 -37.69
CA HIS A 135 -15.43 3.19 -38.98
C HIS A 135 -14.57 1.93 -38.79
N MET A 136 -14.70 0.95 -39.68
CA MET A 136 -13.98 -0.33 -39.59
C MET A 136 -12.46 -0.18 -39.57
N ASP A 137 -11.95 0.85 -40.25
CA ASP A 137 -10.50 1.14 -40.31
C ASP A 137 -9.94 1.71 -39.00
N ASN A 138 -10.79 2.17 -38.08
CA ASN A 138 -10.35 2.70 -36.78
C ASN A 138 -10.02 1.59 -35.78
N GLY A 139 -10.27 0.33 -36.14
CA GLY A 139 -10.10 -0.82 -35.25
C GLY A 139 -11.28 -1.01 -34.31
N ARG A 140 -11.14 -1.95 -33.37
CA ARG A 140 -12.18 -2.30 -32.40
C ARG A 140 -12.35 -1.18 -31.37
N ASP A 141 -13.56 -1.03 -30.84
CA ASP A 141 -13.82 -0.18 -29.68
C ASP A 141 -12.92 -0.55 -28.49
N GLU A 142 -12.48 0.46 -27.73
CA GLU A 142 -11.54 0.26 -26.61
C GLU A 142 -12.07 0.87 -25.33
N ARG A 143 -11.93 0.17 -24.22
CA ARG A 143 -12.25 0.73 -22.91
C ARG A 143 -11.05 1.50 -22.35
N ILE A 144 -11.30 2.72 -21.90
CA ILE A 144 -10.35 3.58 -21.21
C ILE A 144 -10.73 3.64 -19.72
N GLY A 145 -9.77 3.28 -18.86
CA GLY A 145 -9.93 3.32 -17.41
C GLY A 145 -9.36 4.60 -16.79
N ALA A 146 -9.53 4.75 -15.47
CA ALA A 146 -8.95 5.84 -14.70
C ALA A 146 -7.43 5.95 -14.91
N GLY A 147 -6.98 7.02 -15.58
CA GLY A 147 -5.58 7.24 -15.97
C GLY A 147 -5.37 7.58 -17.45
N GLY A 148 -6.38 7.40 -18.30
CA GLY A 148 -6.42 7.99 -19.64
C GLY A 148 -5.56 7.31 -20.71
N SER A 149 -4.88 6.19 -20.41
CA SER A 149 -4.11 5.43 -21.40
C SER A 149 -4.64 4.00 -21.58
N LYS A 150 -4.51 3.51 -22.83
CA LYS A 150 -4.83 2.14 -23.24
C LYS A 150 -4.21 1.11 -22.30
N ASN A 151 -5.03 0.18 -21.80
CA ASN A 151 -4.68 -0.89 -20.85
C ASN A 151 -4.18 -0.49 -19.45
N ASP A 152 -3.95 0.80 -19.16
CA ASP A 152 -3.34 1.20 -17.89
C ASP A 152 -4.37 1.83 -16.94
N PHE A 153 -4.96 0.97 -16.11
CA PHE A 153 -5.72 1.42 -14.95
C PHE A 153 -4.75 1.86 -13.85
N SER A 154 -4.73 3.16 -13.58
CA SER A 154 -3.93 3.77 -12.53
C SER A 154 -4.65 3.69 -11.19
N ILE A 155 -4.10 2.89 -10.28
CA ILE A 155 -4.60 2.81 -8.89
C ILE A 155 -4.54 4.19 -8.23
N ALA A 156 -3.50 4.97 -8.50
CA ALA A 156 -3.31 6.29 -7.91
C ALA A 156 -4.39 7.29 -8.37
N VAL A 157 -4.67 7.33 -9.68
CA VAL A 157 -5.72 8.20 -10.22
C VAL A 157 -7.07 7.78 -9.66
N MET A 158 -7.41 6.48 -9.72
CA MET A 158 -8.67 5.99 -9.15
C MET A 158 -8.81 6.29 -7.66
N TYR A 159 -7.74 6.07 -6.88
CA TYR A 159 -7.75 6.35 -5.45
C TYR A 159 -8.02 7.82 -5.16
N ASN A 160 -7.34 8.72 -5.87
CA ASN A 160 -7.53 10.16 -5.72
C ASN A 160 -8.97 10.57 -6.09
N THR A 161 -9.49 10.06 -7.21
CA THR A 161 -10.88 10.31 -7.64
C THR A 161 -11.89 9.84 -6.59
N MET A 162 -11.72 8.62 -6.06
CA MET A 162 -12.61 8.07 -5.02
C MET A 162 -12.55 8.86 -3.71
N CYS A 163 -11.39 9.41 -3.36
CA CYS A 163 -11.21 10.24 -2.18
C CYS A 163 -11.64 11.70 -2.39
N GLY A 164 -12.03 12.10 -3.60
CA GLY A 164 -12.30 13.50 -3.94
C GLY A 164 -11.07 14.40 -3.81
N PHE A 165 -9.88 13.81 -3.93
CA PHE A 165 -8.61 14.48 -3.69
C PHE A 165 -8.30 15.48 -4.81
N ARG A 166 -8.06 16.74 -4.45
CA ARG A 166 -7.60 17.77 -5.38
C ARG A 166 -6.13 18.06 -5.12
N GLU A 167 -5.35 18.24 -6.17
CA GLU A 167 -3.91 18.54 -6.03
C GLU A 167 -3.66 19.86 -5.29
N GLU A 168 -4.63 20.77 -5.34
CA GLU A 168 -4.62 22.05 -4.61
C GLU A 168 -4.69 21.89 -3.08
N ASP A 169 -5.27 20.78 -2.59
CA ASP A 169 -5.42 20.51 -1.15
C ASP A 169 -4.15 19.89 -0.54
N VAL A 170 -3.13 19.61 -1.34
CA VAL A 170 -1.92 18.92 -0.88
C VAL A 170 -1.01 19.87 -0.13
N ASP A 171 -0.88 19.63 1.18
CA ASP A 171 0.14 20.30 1.98
C ASP A 171 1.53 20.08 1.32
N PRO A 172 2.20 21.17 0.86
CA PRO A 172 3.49 21.08 0.18
C PRO A 172 4.58 20.40 1.01
N ILE A 173 4.40 20.34 2.33
CA ILE A 173 5.34 19.69 3.24
C ILE A 173 5.52 18.21 2.92
N TRP A 174 4.48 17.51 2.45
CA TRP A 174 4.56 16.09 2.12
C TRP A 174 5.57 15.85 1.00
N ARG A 175 5.54 16.70 -0.03
CA ARG A 175 6.49 16.64 -1.13
C ARG A 175 7.91 16.91 -0.65
N ARG A 176 8.10 17.77 0.36
CA ARG A 176 9.41 18.02 0.98
C ARG A 176 9.89 16.79 1.76
N ILE A 177 9.05 16.21 2.61
CA ILE A 177 9.36 15.02 3.42
C ILE A 177 9.81 13.85 2.54
N TRP A 178 9.07 13.57 1.46
CA TRP A 178 9.37 12.46 0.57
C TRP A 178 10.60 12.70 -0.33
N LYS A 179 11.01 13.96 -0.53
CA LYS A 179 12.21 14.32 -1.32
C LYS A 179 13.52 14.31 -0.53
N ILE A 180 13.48 14.20 0.81
CA ILE A 180 14.70 14.21 1.63
C ILE A 180 15.59 13.00 1.27
N LYS A 181 16.90 13.22 1.12
CA LYS A 181 17.89 12.17 0.87
C LYS A 181 18.29 11.45 2.17
N VAL A 182 17.39 10.63 2.70
CA VAL A 182 17.59 9.81 3.91
C VAL A 182 16.97 8.42 3.71
N LEU A 183 17.24 7.50 4.64
CA LEU A 183 16.61 6.17 4.65
C LEU A 183 15.08 6.28 4.74
N GLU A 184 14.35 5.36 4.09
CA GLU A 184 12.88 5.36 4.07
C GLU A 184 12.25 5.34 5.46
N ARG A 185 12.89 4.66 6.43
CA ARG A 185 12.46 4.65 7.83
C ARG A 185 12.44 6.05 8.45
N VAL A 186 13.35 6.94 8.03
CA VAL A 186 13.42 8.32 8.51
C VAL A 186 12.31 9.16 7.89
N ARG A 187 12.02 8.99 6.60
CA ARG A 187 10.88 9.65 5.95
C ARG A 187 9.56 9.25 6.59
N THR A 188 9.38 7.96 6.83
CA THR A 188 8.19 7.40 7.52
C THR A 188 8.08 7.92 8.95
N PHE A 189 9.20 8.03 9.66
CA PHE A 189 9.24 8.61 11.00
C PHE A 189 8.81 10.09 11.00
N ILE A 190 9.34 10.92 10.10
CA ILE A 190 8.94 12.34 9.97
C ILE A 190 7.46 12.45 9.59
N TRP A 191 6.97 11.57 8.71
CA TRP A 191 5.56 11.47 8.37
C TRP A 191 4.69 11.18 9.61
N MET A 192 5.10 10.23 10.48
CA MET A 192 4.42 9.96 11.75
C MET A 192 4.46 11.16 12.70
N VAL A 193 5.60 11.88 12.77
CA VAL A 193 5.75 13.09 13.57
C VAL A 193 4.76 14.16 13.13
N LYS A 194 4.67 14.46 11.83
CA LYS A 194 3.75 15.47 11.26
C LYS A 194 2.28 15.11 11.50
N HIS A 195 1.94 13.83 11.51
CA HIS A 195 0.59 13.37 11.85
C HIS A 195 0.32 13.23 13.35
N THR A 196 1.26 13.62 14.22
CA THR A 196 1.19 13.43 15.67
C THR A 196 0.86 11.97 16.06
N ARG A 197 1.48 11.01 15.37
CA ARG A 197 1.26 9.56 15.54
C ARG A 197 2.43 8.83 16.22
N LEU A 198 3.40 9.55 16.76
CA LEU A 198 4.39 8.92 17.64
C LEU A 198 3.68 8.38 18.90
N LEU A 199 4.07 7.19 19.36
CA LEU A 199 3.56 6.55 20.57
C LEU A 199 4.16 7.19 21.84
N THR A 200 3.99 8.50 21.97
CA THR A 200 4.38 9.28 23.15
C THR A 200 3.52 8.91 24.36
N ASN A 201 3.99 9.21 25.57
CA ASN A 201 3.22 8.94 26.78
C ASN A 201 1.85 9.65 26.78
N SER A 202 1.75 10.87 26.23
CA SER A 202 0.46 11.55 26.00
C SER A 202 -0.54 10.71 25.21
N LEU A 203 -0.13 10.24 24.01
CA LEU A 203 -0.99 9.43 23.15
C LEU A 203 -1.33 8.08 23.78
N LYS A 204 -0.35 7.43 24.41
CA LYS A 204 -0.56 6.17 25.15
C LYS A 204 -1.52 6.35 26.33
N SER A 205 -1.52 7.51 26.97
CA SER A 205 -2.45 7.82 28.06
C SER A 205 -3.88 7.97 27.57
N VAL A 206 -4.09 8.64 26.43
CA VAL A 206 -5.41 8.68 25.76
C VAL A 206 -5.88 7.27 25.36
N MET A 207 -4.96 6.37 25.04
CA MET A 207 -5.26 4.95 24.77
C MET A 207 -5.47 4.10 26.04
N GLY A 208 -5.28 4.65 27.24
CA GLY A 208 -5.39 3.92 28.51
C GLY A 208 -4.21 2.99 28.82
N LEU A 209 -3.04 3.20 28.20
CA LEU A 209 -1.87 2.32 28.31
C LEU A 209 -0.86 2.76 29.38
N CYS A 210 -0.75 4.06 29.68
CA CYS A 210 0.14 4.60 30.72
C CYS A 210 -0.26 6.00 31.17
N HIS A 211 0.49 6.61 32.08
CA HIS A 211 0.36 8.04 32.40
C HIS A 211 0.97 8.92 31.29
N ALA A 212 0.55 10.19 31.19
CA ALA A 212 1.00 11.11 30.15
C ALA A 212 2.41 11.72 30.39
N MET A 213 2.89 11.71 31.63
CA MET A 213 4.16 12.33 32.03
C MET A 213 5.37 11.68 31.34
N CYS A 214 6.35 12.49 30.95
CA CYS A 214 7.61 12.00 30.39
C CYS A 214 8.40 11.20 31.43
N SER A 215 8.81 10.00 31.04
CA SER A 215 9.57 9.08 31.91
C SER A 215 11.02 9.53 32.14
N TYR A 216 11.51 10.51 31.38
CA TYR A 216 12.88 11.01 31.48
C TYR A 216 12.97 12.27 32.32
N CYS A 217 12.17 13.30 32.03
CA CYS A 217 12.19 14.54 32.82
C CYS A 217 11.29 14.49 34.05
N GLY A 218 10.20 13.70 34.02
CA GLY A 218 9.23 13.62 35.12
C GLY A 218 8.31 14.84 35.28
N ASP A 219 8.62 15.96 34.62
CA ASP A 219 8.01 17.27 34.92
C ASP A 219 6.85 17.66 33.99
N VAL A 220 6.87 17.18 32.74
CA VAL A 220 5.94 17.62 31.69
C VAL A 220 5.35 16.41 30.97
N GLU A 221 4.13 16.58 30.44
CA GLU A 221 3.51 15.63 29.52
C GLU A 221 4.40 15.40 28.30
N GLU A 222 4.64 14.14 27.96
CA GLU A 222 5.44 13.77 26.80
C GLU A 222 4.59 13.91 25.54
N THR A 223 4.63 15.08 24.92
CA THR A 223 4.07 15.31 23.58
C THR A 223 5.11 14.98 22.50
N THR A 224 4.71 14.99 21.22
CA THR A 224 5.65 14.84 20.09
C THR A 224 6.79 15.86 20.17
N LEU A 225 6.48 17.14 20.43
CA LEU A 225 7.50 18.18 20.59
C LEU A 225 8.36 17.97 21.84
N HIS A 226 7.77 17.53 22.95
CA HIS A 226 8.55 17.24 24.15
C HIS A 226 9.56 16.12 23.91
N ALA A 227 9.13 15.00 23.35
CA ALA A 227 10.01 13.88 23.03
C ALA A 227 11.12 14.25 22.03
N MET A 228 10.82 15.12 21.07
CA MET A 228 11.74 15.47 19.98
C MET A 228 12.65 16.66 20.30
N ARG A 229 12.22 17.58 21.18
CA ARG A 229 12.82 18.91 21.31
C ARG A 229 12.84 19.46 22.74
N ASP A 230 11.70 19.46 23.42
CA ASP A 230 11.53 20.27 24.64
C ASP A 230 11.93 19.55 25.93
N CYS A 231 12.02 18.22 25.91
CA CYS A 231 12.54 17.46 27.03
C CYS A 231 13.95 17.96 27.38
N PRO A 232 14.24 18.35 28.64
CA PRO A 232 15.57 18.81 29.06
C PRO A 232 16.70 17.89 28.58
N VAL A 233 16.48 16.57 28.63
CA VAL A 233 17.44 15.57 28.15
C VAL A 233 17.75 15.73 26.65
N ALA A 234 16.74 15.95 25.81
CA ALA A 234 16.93 16.18 24.37
C ALA A 234 17.44 17.59 24.08
N LYS A 235 16.91 18.59 24.80
CA LYS A 235 17.20 20.01 24.65
C LYS A 235 18.67 20.33 24.89
N ASP A 236 19.27 19.75 25.93
CA ASP A 236 20.69 19.96 26.26
C ASP A 236 21.63 19.50 25.14
N MET A 237 21.26 18.42 24.44
CA MET A 237 21.96 17.98 23.24
C MET A 237 21.73 18.94 22.07
N LEU A 238 20.48 19.30 21.81
CA LEU A 238 20.11 20.17 20.69
C LEU A 238 20.74 21.56 20.80
N LEU A 239 20.87 22.11 22.01
CA LEU A 239 21.59 23.36 22.25
C LEU A 239 23.04 23.30 21.76
N GLN A 240 23.68 22.13 21.77
CA GLN A 240 25.06 21.97 21.32
C GLN A 240 25.18 21.81 19.81
N LEU A 241 24.10 21.39 19.14
CA LEU A 241 24.05 21.20 17.69
C LEU A 241 23.53 22.45 16.96
N ILE A 242 22.65 23.22 17.59
CA ILE A 242 21.99 24.38 16.99
C ILE A 242 22.72 25.68 17.36
N LEU A 243 23.10 26.43 16.32
CA LEU A 243 23.74 27.74 16.44
C LEU A 243 22.88 28.71 17.27
N ASN A 244 23.52 29.54 18.10
CA ASN A 244 22.85 30.46 19.03
C ASN A 244 21.75 31.30 18.37
N GLU A 245 22.03 31.86 17.19
CA GLU A 245 21.11 32.68 16.38
C GLU A 245 19.86 31.91 15.91
N CYS A 246 19.97 30.59 15.74
CA CYS A 246 18.88 29.74 15.27
C CYS A 246 17.98 29.24 16.41
N ARG A 247 18.45 29.30 17.67
CA ARG A 247 17.76 28.69 18.82
C ARG A 247 16.37 29.27 19.07
N GLY A 248 16.18 30.58 18.84
CA GLY A 248 14.88 31.21 19.03
C GLY A 248 13.81 30.60 18.13
N LEU A 249 14.08 30.54 16.82
CA LEU A 249 13.16 29.93 15.85
C LEU A 249 12.98 28.43 16.10
N PHE A 250 14.05 27.73 16.46
CA PHE A 250 14.01 26.28 16.67
C PHE A 250 13.18 25.88 17.90
N PHE A 251 13.37 26.54 19.05
CA PHE A 251 12.72 26.13 20.31
C PHE A 251 11.36 26.77 20.56
N MET A 252 11.03 27.89 19.91
CA MET A 252 9.75 28.58 20.14
C MET A 252 8.64 28.22 19.15
N GLY A 253 8.96 27.51 18.06
CA GLY A 253 7.96 27.14 17.05
C GLY A 253 6.97 26.07 17.53
N GLU A 254 5.72 26.16 17.09
CA GLU A 254 4.77 25.04 17.15
C GLU A 254 5.24 23.87 16.26
N LEU A 255 4.64 22.69 16.40
CA LEU A 255 5.12 21.46 15.73
C LEU A 255 5.28 21.63 14.21
N ASP A 256 4.28 22.22 13.57
CA ASP A 256 4.28 22.42 12.12
C ASP A 256 5.37 23.40 11.68
N ALA A 257 5.47 24.54 12.36
CA ALA A 257 6.52 25.52 12.11
C ALA A 257 7.92 24.94 12.37
N TRP A 258 8.07 24.09 13.39
CA TRP A 258 9.32 23.42 13.72
C TRP A 258 9.72 22.41 12.64
N ILE A 259 8.78 21.58 12.16
CA ILE A 259 9.05 20.64 11.06
C ILE A 259 9.42 21.43 9.80
N GLU A 260 8.66 22.47 9.44
CA GLU A 260 8.97 23.29 8.28
C GLU A 260 10.37 23.93 8.39
N TYR A 261 10.71 24.50 9.54
CA TYR A 261 12.02 25.06 9.79
C TYR A 261 13.15 24.04 9.56
N ASN A 262 12.98 22.82 10.07
CA ASN A 262 13.96 21.74 9.90
C ASN A 262 14.03 21.19 8.46
N LEU A 263 12.93 21.27 7.71
CA LEU A 263 12.88 20.85 6.30
C LEU A 263 13.39 21.91 5.32
N GLN A 264 13.25 23.20 5.67
CA GLN A 264 13.74 24.33 4.87
C GLN A 264 15.25 24.51 5.00
N ASN A 265 15.81 24.21 6.17
CA ASN A 265 17.25 24.09 6.37
C ASN A 265 17.73 22.79 5.72
N GLN A 266 17.89 22.81 4.39
CA GLN A 266 18.58 21.77 3.63
C GLN A 266 19.93 21.48 4.31
N ASN A 267 20.40 20.24 4.17
CA ASN A 267 21.64 19.76 4.78
C ASN A 267 22.79 20.73 4.43
N LYS A 268 23.09 21.68 5.33
CA LYS A 268 24.07 22.74 5.09
C LYS A 268 25.44 22.14 4.79
N GLU A 269 25.72 20.97 5.33
CA GLU A 269 26.91 20.18 4.98
C GLU A 269 27.06 19.85 3.48
N LEU A 270 25.96 19.73 2.73
CA LEU A 270 25.97 19.45 1.29
C LEU A 270 25.86 20.71 0.41
N HIS A 271 25.44 21.84 0.99
CA HIS A 271 24.96 23.00 0.22
C HIS A 271 25.53 24.34 0.68
N ASP A 272 26.28 24.36 1.78
CA ASP A 272 26.88 25.54 2.38
C ASP A 272 28.37 25.25 2.59
N GLU A 273 29.21 25.79 1.70
CA GLU A 273 30.67 25.58 1.72
C GLU A 273 31.33 26.17 2.99
N GLU A 274 30.64 27.07 3.69
CA GLU A 274 31.08 27.65 4.97
C GLU A 274 30.58 26.85 6.18
N PHE A 275 29.85 25.75 5.98
CA PHE A 275 29.33 24.95 7.08
C PHE A 275 30.44 24.24 7.86
N VAL A 276 30.74 24.76 9.04
CA VAL A 276 31.62 24.10 10.01
C VAL A 276 30.78 23.21 10.93
N ARG A 277 31.04 21.89 10.89
CA ARG A 277 30.44 20.94 11.86
C ARG A 277 30.69 21.45 13.29
N PRO A 278 29.68 21.45 14.18
CA PRO A 278 29.86 21.85 15.59
C PRO A 278 31.03 21.11 16.21
N MET A 279 31.81 21.73 17.09
CA MET A 279 32.95 21.03 17.71
C MET A 279 32.48 19.83 18.54
N ARG A 280 33.12 18.67 18.29
CA ARG A 280 32.89 17.37 18.98
C ARG A 280 31.52 16.69 18.77
N PRO A 281 30.88 16.75 17.59
CA PRO A 281 29.58 16.10 17.40
C PRO A 281 29.74 14.58 17.42
N VAL A 282 30.89 14.07 16.98
CA VAL A 282 31.29 12.66 17.06
C VAL A 282 31.37 12.18 18.50
N LEU A 283 31.92 12.96 19.43
CA LEU A 283 31.99 12.54 20.85
C LEU A 283 30.59 12.45 21.47
N HIS A 284 29.67 13.31 21.05
CA HIS A 284 28.28 13.26 21.48
C HIS A 284 27.46 12.17 20.83
N VAL A 285 27.63 11.93 19.53
CA VAL A 285 27.04 10.77 18.84
C VAL A 285 27.57 9.48 19.47
N LEU A 286 28.86 9.40 19.79
CA LEU A 286 29.43 8.28 20.53
C LEU A 286 28.88 8.18 21.95
N LYS A 287 28.64 9.30 22.64
CA LYS A 287 27.96 9.31 23.94
C LYS A 287 26.54 8.81 23.82
N LEU A 288 25.76 9.23 22.82
CA LEU A 288 24.40 8.76 22.58
C LEU A 288 24.35 7.29 22.17
N LEU A 289 25.30 6.83 21.37
CA LEU A 289 25.44 5.40 21.07
C LEU A 289 25.74 4.60 22.34
N LYS A 290 26.55 5.15 23.26
CA LYS A 290 26.78 4.56 24.57
C LYS A 290 25.53 4.59 25.44
N ASP A 291 24.87 5.74 25.58
CA ASP A 291 23.66 5.92 26.39
C ASP A 291 22.52 5.04 25.86
N TYR A 292 22.37 4.93 24.54
CA TYR A 292 21.43 4.01 23.87
C TYR A 292 21.82 2.55 24.11
N ALA A 293 23.09 2.18 23.94
CA ALA A 293 23.56 0.83 24.23
C ALA A 293 23.32 0.46 25.70
N GLN A 294 23.51 1.41 26.61
CA GLN A 294 23.31 1.25 28.05
C GLN A 294 21.81 1.15 28.39
N ALA A 295 20.95 1.94 27.74
CA ALA A 295 19.50 1.82 27.85
C ALA A 295 18.98 0.48 27.27
N MET A 296 19.57 -0.01 26.18
CA MET A 296 19.29 -1.33 25.62
C MET A 296 19.78 -2.47 26.53
N GLN A 297 20.94 -2.30 27.18
CA GLN A 297 21.45 -3.23 28.18
C GLN A 297 20.56 -3.27 29.43
N ASN A 298 20.06 -2.12 29.89
CA ASN A 298 19.12 -2.06 31.02
C ASN A 298 17.76 -2.73 30.72
N HIS A 299 17.40 -2.87 29.44
CA HIS A 299 16.20 -3.60 29.00
C HIS A 299 16.45 -5.07 28.64
N VAL A 300 17.70 -5.52 28.55
CA VAL A 300 18.04 -6.86 28.07
C VAL A 300 19.25 -7.38 28.86
N ASN A 301 18.99 -8.00 30.02
CA ASN A 301 19.94 -8.95 30.63
C ASN A 301 19.97 -10.24 29.79
N GLY A 302 20.50 -10.15 28.57
CA GLY A 302 20.68 -11.27 27.65
C GLY A 302 21.75 -10.94 26.61
N ASP A 303 22.80 -11.75 26.59
CA ASP A 303 24.00 -11.66 25.73
C ASP A 303 23.76 -11.11 24.32
N ILE A 304 24.44 -10.01 23.96
CA ILE A 304 24.39 -9.44 22.60
C ILE A 304 25.70 -9.77 21.87
N ARG A 305 25.61 -10.68 20.89
CA ARG A 305 26.56 -10.75 19.76
C ARG A 305 26.33 -9.54 18.86
N GLY A 306 27.42 -8.86 18.46
CA GLY A 306 27.37 -7.62 17.67
C GLY A 306 26.55 -7.75 16.38
N SER A 307 25.70 -6.75 16.10
CA SER A 307 24.89 -6.71 14.88
C SER A 307 25.63 -5.99 13.75
N ILE A 308 25.68 -6.61 12.57
CA ILE A 308 26.18 -5.99 11.32
C ILE A 308 24.96 -5.62 10.47
N VAL A 309 24.94 -4.40 9.95
CA VAL A 309 23.93 -3.98 8.96
C VAL A 309 24.34 -4.55 7.59
N ALA A 310 23.52 -5.44 7.04
CA ALA A 310 23.71 -6.03 5.71
C ALA A 310 22.50 -5.75 4.82
N LEU A 311 22.73 -5.53 3.52
CA LEU A 311 21.66 -5.54 2.52
C LEU A 311 21.08 -6.96 2.42
N ILE A 312 19.83 -7.15 2.85
CA ILE A 312 19.13 -8.44 2.78
C ILE A 312 18.45 -8.52 1.40
N GLY A 313 19.21 -8.91 0.38
CA GLY A 313 18.67 -9.41 -0.88
C GLY A 313 18.36 -10.90 -0.75
N TRP A 314 17.31 -11.38 -1.42
CA TRP A 314 17.12 -12.82 -1.55
C TRP A 314 18.28 -13.40 -2.38
N VAL A 315 19.03 -14.33 -1.80
CA VAL A 315 20.11 -15.06 -2.47
C VAL A 315 19.68 -16.51 -2.63
N PRO A 316 19.79 -17.13 -3.81
CA PRO A 316 19.46 -18.55 -3.98
C PRO A 316 20.33 -19.44 -3.06
N PRO A 317 19.80 -20.55 -2.54
CA PRO A 317 20.61 -21.52 -1.79
C PRO A 317 21.68 -22.15 -2.70
N LYS A 318 22.74 -22.71 -2.09
CA LYS A 318 23.75 -23.50 -2.82
C LYS A 318 23.15 -24.83 -3.30
N GLU A 319 23.81 -25.47 -4.26
CA GLU A 319 23.46 -26.83 -4.72
C GLU A 319 23.35 -27.80 -3.54
N ASN A 320 22.31 -28.65 -3.56
CA ASN A 320 21.90 -29.55 -2.45
C ASN A 320 21.37 -28.87 -1.18
N PHE A 321 21.12 -27.56 -1.20
CA PHE A 321 20.41 -26.86 -0.12
C PHE A 321 19.06 -26.35 -0.59
N VAL A 322 18.09 -26.35 0.32
CA VAL A 322 16.82 -25.66 0.16
C VAL A 322 16.77 -24.43 1.06
N LYS A 323 16.01 -23.41 0.65
CA LYS A 323 15.73 -22.22 1.44
C LYS A 323 14.31 -22.29 1.98
N LEU A 324 14.20 -22.33 3.30
CA LEU A 324 12.93 -22.28 4.02
C LEU A 324 12.68 -20.84 4.47
N ASN A 325 11.57 -20.26 4.03
CA ASN A 325 11.06 -18.97 4.49
C ASN A 325 9.77 -19.19 5.26
N THR A 326 9.69 -18.70 6.49
CA THR A 326 8.54 -18.87 7.38
C THR A 326 7.98 -17.52 7.80
N ASP A 327 6.70 -17.51 8.16
CA ASP A 327 6.00 -16.34 8.69
C ASP A 327 4.95 -16.78 9.72
N GLY A 328 4.80 -15.99 10.77
CA GLY A 328 3.86 -16.22 11.87
C GLY A 328 2.94 -15.03 12.07
N ALA A 329 1.63 -15.25 11.99
CA ALA A 329 0.64 -14.20 12.16
C ALA A 329 -0.20 -14.46 13.42
N SER A 330 -0.50 -13.39 14.18
CA SER A 330 -1.46 -13.43 15.28
C SER A 330 -2.36 -12.20 15.25
N LYS A 331 -3.67 -12.43 15.42
CA LYS A 331 -4.67 -11.38 15.57
C LYS A 331 -5.05 -11.24 17.05
N ASN A 332 -4.75 -10.08 17.63
CA ASN A 332 -5.11 -9.70 19.01
C ASN A 332 -4.69 -10.73 20.08
N ASN A 333 -3.60 -11.49 19.86
CA ASN A 333 -3.16 -12.58 20.74
C ASN A 333 -4.24 -13.67 20.99
N GLN A 334 -5.20 -13.82 20.07
CA GLN A 334 -6.32 -14.76 20.21
C GLN A 334 -6.34 -15.85 19.15
N VAL A 335 -6.05 -15.51 17.90
CA VAL A 335 -6.00 -16.47 16.79
C VAL A 335 -4.66 -16.29 16.08
N ALA A 336 -3.88 -17.36 16.05
CA ALA A 336 -2.57 -17.40 15.44
C ALA A 336 -2.45 -18.56 14.44
N GLY A 337 -1.70 -18.29 13.38
CA GLY A 337 -1.32 -19.28 12.40
C GLY A 337 0.10 -19.01 11.94
N CYS A 338 0.74 -20.03 11.41
CA CYS A 338 2.06 -19.92 10.82
C CYS A 338 2.09 -20.64 9.48
N GLY A 339 3.06 -20.29 8.65
CA GLY A 339 3.28 -20.99 7.41
C GLY A 339 4.66 -20.74 6.87
N GLY A 340 4.96 -21.39 5.75
CA GLY A 340 6.23 -21.18 5.09
C GLY A 340 6.30 -21.84 3.73
N VAL A 341 7.34 -21.45 3.01
CA VAL A 341 7.63 -21.86 1.64
C VAL A 341 9.06 -22.37 1.57
N VAL A 342 9.25 -23.43 0.81
CA VAL A 342 10.55 -24.05 0.55
C VAL A 342 10.88 -23.84 -0.92
N ARG A 343 12.06 -23.27 -1.18
CA ARG A 343 12.56 -23.00 -2.54
C ARG A 343 13.91 -23.65 -2.77
N GLY A 344 14.15 -24.11 -3.98
CA GLY A 344 15.44 -24.65 -4.39
C GLY A 344 16.35 -23.59 -5.00
N THR A 345 17.39 -24.04 -5.71
CA THR A 345 18.52 -23.22 -6.16
C THR A 345 18.18 -22.29 -7.33
N GLN A 346 17.16 -22.61 -8.10
CA GLN A 346 16.64 -21.80 -9.21
C GLN A 346 15.42 -20.96 -8.80
N SER A 347 15.17 -20.82 -7.49
CA SER A 347 13.92 -20.24 -6.94
C SER A 347 12.67 -21.07 -7.24
N GLU A 348 12.85 -22.31 -7.68
CA GLU A 348 11.77 -23.24 -7.96
C GLU A 348 10.99 -23.55 -6.68
N TRP A 349 9.69 -23.77 -6.85
CA TRP A 349 8.82 -24.18 -5.76
C TRP A 349 9.10 -25.64 -5.39
N VAL A 350 9.55 -25.88 -4.16
CA VAL A 350 9.79 -27.23 -3.63
C VAL A 350 8.61 -27.70 -2.77
N GLY A 351 7.97 -26.78 -2.04
CA GLY A 351 6.83 -27.09 -1.19
C GLY A 351 6.47 -25.97 -0.24
N GLY A 352 5.42 -26.16 0.54
CA GLY A 352 4.98 -25.19 1.54
C GLY A 352 4.02 -25.79 2.54
N PHE A 353 3.85 -25.11 3.67
CA PHE A 353 2.98 -25.54 4.76
C PHE A 353 2.26 -24.33 5.36
N ALA A 354 1.14 -24.63 6.00
CA ALA A 354 0.40 -23.70 6.84
C ALA A 354 -0.21 -24.48 8.01
N MET A 355 -0.19 -23.90 9.20
CA MET A 355 -0.69 -24.51 10.41
C MET A 355 -1.43 -23.49 11.26
N CYS A 356 -2.57 -23.90 11.83
CA CYS A 356 -3.25 -23.14 12.88
C CYS A 356 -2.53 -23.41 14.20
N VAL A 357 -1.93 -22.37 14.79
CA VAL A 357 -1.26 -22.44 16.09
C VAL A 357 -2.26 -22.30 17.24
N GLY A 358 -3.46 -21.78 16.96
CA GLY A 358 -4.49 -21.54 17.97
C GLY A 358 -4.27 -20.23 18.71
N ARG A 359 -4.51 -20.20 20.03
CA ARG A 359 -4.39 -18.97 20.82
C ARG A 359 -2.94 -18.69 21.17
N SER A 360 -2.32 -17.77 20.43
CA SER A 360 -0.91 -17.48 20.62
C SER A 360 -0.51 -16.05 20.26
N ARG A 361 0.65 -15.60 20.75
CA ARG A 361 1.26 -14.31 20.40
C ARG A 361 1.99 -14.41 19.06
N ALA A 362 2.21 -13.28 18.39
CA ALA A 362 2.91 -13.24 17.09
C ALA A 362 4.28 -13.95 17.16
N LEU A 363 5.09 -13.65 18.17
CA LEU A 363 6.41 -14.28 18.35
C LEU A 363 6.35 -15.81 18.47
N VAL A 364 5.33 -16.34 19.16
CA VAL A 364 5.17 -17.79 19.31
C VAL A 364 4.67 -18.40 18.00
N ALA A 365 3.83 -17.70 17.24
CA ALA A 365 3.45 -18.11 15.89
C ALA A 365 4.67 -18.17 14.94
N GLU A 366 5.57 -17.20 15.02
CA GLU A 366 6.83 -17.19 14.26
C GLU A 366 7.70 -18.41 14.60
N ALA A 367 7.87 -18.70 15.89
CA ALA A 367 8.63 -19.87 16.36
C ALA A 367 8.02 -21.19 15.88
N TRP A 368 6.69 -21.31 15.91
CA TRP A 368 5.98 -22.46 15.35
C TRP A 368 6.17 -22.58 13.84
N GLY A 369 6.21 -21.47 13.11
CA GLY A 369 6.53 -21.44 11.68
C GLY A 369 7.90 -22.06 11.42
N VAL A 370 8.92 -21.66 12.18
CA VAL A 370 10.27 -22.25 12.05
C VAL A 370 10.28 -23.74 12.37
N LEU A 371 9.67 -24.15 13.48
CA LEU A 371 9.64 -25.56 13.91
C LEU A 371 8.97 -26.45 12.87
N GLU A 372 7.75 -26.10 12.43
CA GLU A 372 7.02 -26.88 11.44
C GLU A 372 7.70 -26.86 10.08
N GLY A 373 8.28 -25.73 9.68
CA GLY A 373 9.02 -25.64 8.44
C GLY A 373 10.25 -26.55 8.43
N LEU A 374 10.99 -26.61 9.53
CA LEU A 374 12.12 -27.54 9.68
C LEU A 374 11.66 -29.00 9.66
N GLN A 375 10.55 -29.33 10.34
CA GLN A 375 9.97 -30.67 10.31
C GLN A 375 9.44 -31.05 8.92
N TYR A 376 8.86 -30.10 8.19
CA TYR A 376 8.38 -30.28 6.82
C TYR A 376 9.54 -30.60 5.89
N VAL A 377 10.61 -29.79 5.93
CA VAL A 377 11.84 -30.02 5.15
C VAL A 377 12.49 -31.35 5.53
N TRP A 378 12.54 -31.68 6.82
CA TRP A 378 13.08 -32.95 7.31
C TRP A 378 12.27 -34.15 6.81
N ARG A 379 10.93 -34.11 6.88
CA ARG A 379 10.06 -35.17 6.34
C ARG A 379 10.22 -35.33 4.83
N ALA A 380 10.40 -34.22 4.12
CA ALA A 380 10.64 -34.23 2.66
C ALA A 380 12.06 -34.75 2.31
N HIS A 381 13.07 -34.48 3.14
CA HIS A 381 14.47 -34.89 2.90
C HIS A 381 14.87 -36.23 3.53
N ASN A 382 14.14 -36.78 4.50
CA ASN A 382 14.44 -38.08 5.10
C ASN A 382 14.18 -39.31 4.20
N ALA A 383 13.95 -39.08 2.91
CA ALA A 383 14.31 -40.07 1.90
C ALA A 383 15.83 -40.23 1.70
N GLY A 384 16.69 -39.41 2.35
CA GLY A 384 18.15 -39.59 2.34
C GLY A 384 18.95 -38.62 3.25
N VAL A 385 19.35 -39.13 4.43
CA VAL A 385 20.52 -38.77 5.28
C VAL A 385 20.60 -37.35 5.89
N GLY A 386 20.74 -37.28 7.23
CA GLY A 386 20.85 -36.05 8.01
C GLY A 386 22.07 -35.96 8.94
N MET A 387 22.20 -34.85 9.69
CA MET A 387 23.02 -34.80 10.92
C MET A 387 22.87 -33.57 11.84
N LEU A 388 22.12 -32.50 11.50
CA LEU A 388 22.18 -31.26 12.32
C LEU A 388 21.20 -31.19 13.51
N MET A 389 20.09 -31.94 13.51
CA MET A 389 19.02 -31.79 14.52
C MET A 389 19.18 -32.65 15.79
N LYS A 390 20.13 -33.59 15.84
CA LYS A 390 20.32 -34.43 17.05
C LYS A 390 20.72 -33.59 18.27
N HIS A 391 21.52 -32.54 18.04
CA HIS A 391 22.00 -31.64 19.10
C HIS A 391 20.92 -30.64 19.58
N ILE A 392 19.98 -30.29 18.70
CA ILE A 392 18.86 -29.40 19.05
C ILE A 392 17.79 -30.17 19.82
N TRP A 393 17.54 -31.44 19.47
CA TRP A 393 16.67 -32.32 20.26
C TRP A 393 17.23 -32.57 21.67
N GLU A 394 18.54 -32.77 21.83
CA GLU A 394 19.20 -32.89 23.14
C GLU A 394 19.10 -31.62 24.01
N LEU A 395 18.85 -30.45 23.40
CA LEU A 395 18.64 -29.17 24.11
C LEU A 395 17.17 -28.94 24.48
N LEU A 396 16.24 -29.46 23.68
CA LEU A 396 14.79 -29.35 23.91
C LEU A 396 14.24 -30.39 24.90
N ASP A 397 14.95 -31.51 25.08
CA ASP A 397 14.58 -32.57 26.04
C ASP A 397 15.05 -32.26 27.48
N ARG A 398 15.67 -31.10 27.70
CA ARG A 398 15.97 -30.61 29.05
C ARG A 398 14.72 -29.94 29.62
N GLU A 399 14.29 -30.37 30.81
CA GLU A 399 13.20 -29.70 31.53
C GLU A 399 13.63 -28.28 31.92
N TRP A 400 13.01 -27.28 31.31
CA TRP A 400 13.21 -25.88 31.65
C TRP A 400 12.12 -25.48 32.67
N GLU A 401 12.46 -25.44 33.96
CA GLU A 401 11.61 -24.78 34.94
C GLU A 401 11.76 -23.26 34.79
N VAL A 402 10.65 -22.60 34.46
CA VAL A 402 10.55 -21.14 34.44
C VAL A 402 10.02 -20.73 35.81
N GLU A 403 10.91 -20.27 36.70
CA GLU A 403 10.48 -19.56 37.91
C GLU A 403 9.81 -18.24 37.50
N VAL A 404 8.59 -18.03 38.02
CA VAL A 404 7.65 -16.94 37.68
C VAL A 404 8.03 -15.62 38.31
#